data_AF-A0A227J3K0-F1
#
_entry.id   AF-A0A227J3K0-F1
#
_cell.length_a   1.000
_cell.length_b   1.000
_cell.length_c   1.000
_cell.angle_alpha   90.00
_cell.angle_beta   90.00
_cell.angle_gamma   90.00
#
_symmetry.space_group_name_H-M   'P 1'
#
loop_
_entity.id
_entity.type
_entity.pdbx_description
1 polymer ?
#
loop_
_entity_poly.entity_id
_entity_poly.type
_entity_poly.pdbx_seq_one_letter_code
_entity_poly.pdbx_strand_id
1 'polypeptide(L)'
;TIREAIEDPNIHAEVKQAMQESGEVLIRRYGFDHDMHNAYIEKILGRFANPYLVDEVDRVGRQPIRKLGANDRLVKPLLGTIEYGTENQTLLKGIAAA
;
A
#
# COMPACT_ATOMS: atom_id res chain seq x y z
N THR A 1 -14.47 4.63 8.26
CA THR A 1 -13.27 5.52 8.18
C THR A 1 -12.02 4.70 7.91
N ILE A 2 -10.90 5.33 7.54
CA ILE A 2 -9.60 4.65 7.37
C ILE A 2 -9.14 3.96 8.65
N ARG A 3 -9.36 4.60 9.81
CA ARG A 3 -9.04 4.02 11.12
C ARG A 3 -9.80 2.72 11.36
N GLU A 4 -11.13 2.74 11.18
CA GLU A 4 -11.96 1.54 11.35
C GLU A 4 -11.54 0.42 10.40
N ALA A 5 -11.18 0.75 9.16
CA ALA A 5 -10.72 -0.23 8.19
C ALA A 5 -9.37 -0.86 8.59
N ILE A 6 -8.40 -0.07 9.06
CA ILE A 6 -7.08 -0.60 9.44
C ILE A 6 -7.09 -1.32 10.80
N GLU A 7 -8.13 -1.13 11.62
CA GLU A 7 -8.36 -1.89 12.86
C GLU A 7 -8.89 -3.30 12.60
N ASP A 8 -9.44 -3.58 11.40
CA ASP A 8 -9.78 -4.94 10.98
C ASP A 8 -8.48 -5.74 10.72
N PRO A 9 -8.26 -6.88 11.41
CA PRO A 9 -7.02 -7.65 11.27
C PRO A 9 -6.75 -8.18 9.86
N ASN A 10 -7.79 -8.51 9.09
CA ASN A 10 -7.65 -9.02 7.74
C ASN A 10 -7.24 -7.89 6.79
N ILE A 11 -7.90 -6.74 6.89
CA ILE A 11 -7.55 -5.55 6.10
C ILE A 11 -6.15 -5.06 6.46
N HIS A 12 -5.80 -5.04 7.75
CA HIS A 12 -4.46 -4.70 8.21
C HIS A 12 -3.39 -5.58 7.56
N ALA A 13 -3.59 -6.90 7.59
CA ALA A 13 -2.66 -7.85 6.99
C ALA A 13 -2.49 -7.62 5.48
N GLU A 14 -3.59 -7.40 4.74
CA GLU A 14 -3.53 -7.13 3.30
C GLU A 14 -2.85 -5.79 2.99
N VAL A 15 -3.19 -4.71 3.70
CA VAL A 15 -2.55 -3.41 3.49
C VAL A 15 -1.06 -3.48 3.78
N LYS A 16 -0.66 -4.13 4.88
CA LYS A 16 0.76 -4.33 5.22
C LYS A 16 1.49 -5.12 4.13
N GLN A 17 0.92 -6.22 3.66
CA GLN A 17 1.53 -7.04 2.62
C GLN A 17 1.69 -6.26 1.30
N ALA A 18 0.68 -5.50 0.86
CA ALA A 18 0.78 -4.67 -0.34
C ALA A 18 1.86 -3.57 -0.21
N MET A 19 2.02 -3.01 0.99
CA MET A 19 3.10 -2.06 1.28
C MET A 19 4.48 -2.73 1.24
N GLN A 20 4.60 -3.98 1.67
CA GLN A 20 5.85 -4.74 1.57
C GLN A 20 6.17 -5.14 0.11
N GLU A 21 5.18 -5.60 -0.66
CA GLU A 21 5.33 -5.92 -2.09
C GLU A 21 5.82 -4.69 -2.88
N SER A 22 5.21 -3.53 -2.65
CA SER A 22 5.66 -2.28 -3.27
C SER A 22 6.97 -1.75 -2.68
N GLY A 23 7.25 -2.00 -1.40
CA GLY A 23 8.49 -1.62 -0.73
C GLY A 23 9.71 -2.36 -1.28
N GLU A 24 9.58 -3.64 -1.61
CA GLU A 24 10.66 -4.43 -2.23
C GLU A 24 11.11 -3.81 -3.56
N VAL A 25 10.16 -3.29 -4.35
CA VAL A 25 10.47 -2.55 -5.59
C VAL A 25 11.32 -1.31 -5.29
N LEU A 26 10.99 -0.57 -4.23
CA LEU A 26 11.73 0.63 -3.83
C LEU A 26 13.13 0.28 -3.33
N ILE A 27 13.27 -0.79 -2.55
CA ILE A 27 14.54 -1.29 -2.03
C ILE A 27 15.47 -1.68 -3.19
N ARG A 28 14.99 -2.48 -4.14
CA ARG A 28 15.79 -2.89 -5.31
C ARG A 28 16.15 -1.74 -6.22
N ARG A 29 15.23 -0.79 -6.42
CA ARG A 29 15.43 0.32 -7.37
C ARG A 29 16.31 1.42 -6.81
N TYR A 30 16.23 1.69 -5.50
CA TYR A 30 16.86 2.86 -4.88
C TYR A 30 17.87 2.52 -3.77
N GLY A 31 18.03 1.24 -3.42
CA GLY A 31 18.99 0.80 -2.42
C GLY A 31 18.62 1.20 -0.98
N PHE A 32 17.32 1.26 -0.66
CA PHE A 32 16.90 1.50 0.72
C PHE A 32 17.29 0.34 1.63
N ASP A 33 17.61 0.65 2.88
CA ASP A 33 17.78 -0.35 3.92
C ASP A 33 16.44 -1.03 4.25
N HIS A 34 16.47 -2.36 4.33
CA HIS A 34 15.27 -3.17 4.46
C HIS A 34 14.59 -2.99 5.83
N ASP A 35 15.36 -2.89 6.90
CA ASP A 35 14.83 -2.73 8.27
C ASP A 35 14.28 -1.32 8.47
N MET A 36 14.97 -0.31 7.95
CA MET A 36 14.46 1.07 7.93
C MET A 36 13.16 1.19 7.12
N HIS A 37 13.05 0.50 5.98
CA HIS A 37 11.83 0.54 5.18
C HIS A 37 10.67 -0.17 5.87
N ASN A 38 10.91 -1.31 6.51
CA ASN A 38 9.89 -2.00 7.31
C ASN A 38 9.42 -1.14 8.49
N ALA A 39 10.35 -0.50 9.22
CA ALA A 39 9.98 0.43 10.29
C ALA A 39 9.15 1.62 9.76
N TYR A 40 9.44 2.08 8.53
CA TYR A 40 8.63 3.10 7.86
C TYR A 40 7.21 2.61 7.53
N ILE A 41 7.04 1.37 7.07
CA ILE A 41 5.72 0.75 6.86
C ILE A 41 4.91 0.75 8.16
N GLU A 42 5.50 0.27 9.27
CA GLU A 42 4.85 0.25 10.59
C GLU A 42 4.44 1.66 11.05
N LYS A 43 5.31 2.65 10.82
CA LYS A 43 5.01 4.05 11.10
C LYS A 43 3.80 4.55 10.31
N ILE A 44 3.64 4.16 9.05
CA ILE A 44 2.50 4.54 8.21
C ILE A 44 1.21 3.84 8.67
N LEU A 45 1.26 2.56 9.02
CA LEU A 45 0.12 1.83 9.60
C LEU A 45 -0.37 2.51 10.88
N GLY A 46 0.54 2.92 11.76
CA GLY A 46 0.21 3.70 12.95
C GLY A 46 -0.45 5.05 12.66
N ARG A 47 -0.16 5.68 11.51
CA ARG A 47 -0.84 6.92 11.09
C ARG A 47 -2.27 6.66 10.63
N PHE A 48 -2.54 5.53 9.98
CA PHE A 48 -3.90 5.15 9.61
C PHE A 48 -4.77 4.85 10.84
N ALA A 49 -4.17 4.30 11.90
CA ALA A 49 -4.84 4.00 13.17
C ALA A 49 -5.03 5.23 14.09
N ASN A 50 -4.66 6.45 13.66
CA ASN A 50 -4.71 7.63 14.51
C ASN A 50 -6.17 8.01 14.87
N PRO A 51 -6.57 7.98 16.16
CA PRO A 51 -7.94 8.28 16.58
C PRO A 51 -8.36 9.75 16.35
N TYR A 52 -7.39 10.65 16.21
CA TYR A 52 -7.65 12.07 15.97
C TYR A 52 -7.78 12.44 14.49
N LEU A 53 -7.51 11.50 13.57
CA LEU A 53 -7.64 11.71 12.13
C LEU A 53 -8.85 10.92 11.61
N VAL A 54 -9.99 11.60 11.50
CA VAL A 54 -11.19 11.02 10.89
C VAL A 54 -11.10 11.21 9.39
N ASP A 55 -10.76 10.13 8.69
CA ASP A 55 -10.64 10.11 7.25
C ASP A 55 -11.64 9.14 6.63
N GLU A 56 -12.53 9.65 5.78
CA GLU A 56 -13.59 8.84 5.17
C GLU A 56 -13.06 7.98 4.03
N VAL A 57 -13.52 6.73 3.98
CA VAL A 57 -13.10 5.77 2.93
C VAL A 57 -13.49 6.29 1.55
N ASP A 58 -14.68 6.87 1.39
CA ASP A 58 -15.13 7.46 0.13
C ASP A 58 -14.24 8.62 -0.31
N ARG A 59 -13.80 9.45 0.64
CA ARG A 59 -12.92 10.59 0.38
C ARG A 59 -11.53 10.14 -0.05
N VAL A 60 -10.97 9.14 0.63
CA VAL A 60 -9.66 8.58 0.29
C VAL A 60 -9.75 7.78 -1.00
N GLY A 61 -10.85 7.05 -1.21
CA GLY A 61 -11.18 6.14 -2.30
C GLY A 61 -11.58 6.80 -3.63
N ARG A 62 -12.02 8.06 -3.62
CA ARG A 62 -12.43 8.80 -4.83
C ARG A 62 -11.39 8.80 -5.97
N GLN A 63 -11.89 8.98 -7.19
CA GLN A 63 -11.13 9.01 -8.45
C GLN A 63 -10.36 7.71 -8.77
N PRO A 64 -11.04 6.54 -8.81
CA PRO A 64 -10.39 5.25 -9.02
C PRO A 64 -9.65 5.16 -10.36
N ILE A 65 -10.25 5.66 -11.45
CA ILE A 65 -9.62 5.69 -12.79
C ILE A 65 -8.24 6.37 -12.75
N ARG A 66 -8.09 7.48 -12.01
CA ARG A 66 -6.80 8.17 -11.88
C ARG A 66 -5.79 7.31 -11.10
N LYS A 67 -6.21 6.65 -10.02
CA LYS A 67 -5.34 5.82 -9.18
C LYS A 67 -4.91 4.52 -9.85
N LEU A 68 -5.71 4.03 -10.79
CA LEU A 68 -5.40 2.94 -11.71
C LEU A 68 -4.54 3.39 -12.91
N GLY A 69 -4.16 4.67 -12.97
CA GLY A 69 -3.24 5.16 -13.99
C GLY A 69 -1.88 4.46 -13.90
N ALA A 70 -1.25 4.20 -15.05
CA ALA A 70 -0.03 3.41 -15.17
C ALA A 70 1.15 3.90 -14.29
N ASN A 71 1.19 5.20 -13.99
CA ASN A 71 2.23 5.85 -13.19
C ASN A 71 1.80 6.22 -11.76
N ASP A 72 0.56 5.91 -11.35
CA ASP A 72 0.04 6.21 -10.00
C ASP A 72 0.27 5.02 -9.05
N ARG A 73 -0.30 5.10 -7.86
CA ARG A 73 0.04 4.33 -6.66
C ARG A 73 -0.25 2.82 -6.69
N LEU A 74 -0.95 2.30 -7.69
CA LEU A 74 -1.29 0.88 -7.79
C LEU A 74 -0.54 0.19 -8.93
N VAL A 75 -0.70 0.70 -10.16
CA VAL A 75 -0.13 0.05 -11.36
C VAL A 75 1.39 0.21 -11.43
N LYS A 76 1.94 1.36 -11.03
CA LYS A 76 3.40 1.55 -11.09
C LYS A 76 4.17 0.60 -10.15
N PRO A 77 3.75 0.40 -8.89
CA PRO A 77 4.33 -0.65 -8.05
C PRO A 77 4.16 -2.05 -8.65
N LEU A 78 2.97 -2.40 -9.14
CA LEU A 78 2.73 -3.70 -9.78
C LEU A 78 3.71 -3.96 -10.93
N LEU A 79 3.90 -3.00 -11.83
CA LEU A 79 4.88 -3.13 -12.93
C LEU A 79 6.31 -3.32 -12.40
N GLY A 80 6.66 -2.65 -11.30
CA GLY A 80 7.95 -2.87 -10.63
C GLY A 80 8.12 -4.27 -10.06
N THR A 81 7.05 -4.87 -9.50
CA THR A 81 7.13 -6.26 -9.03
C THR A 81 7.34 -7.24 -10.17
N ILE A 82 6.74 -6.98 -11.34
CA ILE A 82 6.94 -7.77 -12.55
C ILE A 82 8.37 -7.60 -13.08
N GLU A 83 8.89 -6.37 -13.10
CA GLU A 83 10.27 -6.05 -13.51
C GLU A 83 11.31 -6.81 -12.67
N TYR A 84 11.10 -6.87 -11.36
CA TYR A 84 12.06 -7.51 -10.43
C TYR A 84 11.71 -8.97 -10.08
N GLY A 85 10.60 -9.51 -10.58
CA GLY A 85 10.15 -10.88 -10.29
C GLY A 85 9.83 -11.10 -8.81
N THR A 86 9.11 -10.17 -8.17
CA THR A 86 8.73 -10.24 -6.75
C THR A 86 7.24 -10.53 -6.58
N GLU A 87 6.85 -10.94 -5.38
CA GLU A 87 5.43 -11.15 -5.03
C GLU A 87 4.59 -9.87 -5.25
N ASN A 88 3.34 -10.05 -5.65
CA ASN A 88 2.42 -8.96 -5.99
C ASN A 88 0.93 -9.28 -5.80
N GLN A 89 0.63 -10.37 -5.08
CA GLN A 89 -0.73 -10.90 -4.96
C GLN A 89 -1.66 -9.87 -4.31
N THR A 90 -1.17 -9.11 -3.35
CA THR A 90 -1.99 -8.17 -2.58
C THR A 90 -2.16 -6.85 -3.31
N LEU A 91 -1.15 -6.41 -4.06
CA LEU A 91 -1.31 -5.33 -5.04
C LEU A 91 -2.38 -5.65 -6.08
N LEU A 92 -2.44 -6.89 -6.60
CA LEU A 92 -3.48 -7.32 -7.54
C LEU A 92 -4.88 -7.27 -6.92
N LYS A 93 -5.03 -7.74 -5.66
CA LYS A 93 -6.30 -7.61 -4.92
C LYS A 93 -6.72 -6.15 -4.78
N GLY A 94 -5.80 -5.28 -4.38
CA GLY A 94 -6.06 -3.85 -4.22
C GLY A 94 -6.46 -3.17 -5.53
N ILE A 95 -5.88 -3.58 -6.66
CA ILE A 95 -6.25 -3.12 -8.01
C ILE A 95 -7.65 -3.60 -8.40
N ALA A 96 -7.98 -4.86 -8.13
CA ALA A 96 -9.30 -5.42 -8.45
C ALA A 96 -10.44 -4.76 -7.66
N ALA A 97 -10.13 -4.26 -6.45
CA ALA A 97 -11.08 -3.57 -5.58
C ALA A 97 -11.21 -2.05 -5.86
N ALA A 98 -10.31 -1.45 -6.64
CA ALA A 98 -10.23 -0.01 -6.88
C ALA A 98 -11.16 0.44 -8.03
#